data_AF-C6WNL9-F1
#
_entry.id   AF-C6WNL9-F1
#
_cell.length_a   1.000
_cell.length_b   1.000
_cell.length_c   1.000
_cell.angle_alpha   90.00
_cell.angle_beta   90.00
_cell.angle_gamma   90.00
#
_symmetry.space_group_name_H-M   'P 1'
#
loop_
_entity.id
_entity.type
_entity.pdbx_description
1 polymer ?
#
loop_
_entity_poly.entity_id
_entity_poly.type
_entity_poly.pdbx_seq_one_letter_code
_entity_poly.pdbx_strand_id
1 'polypeptide(L)'
;MTQHEAFGIELRRRRNAAGLSLQGLAKELNYSKGHLSKIETGAKAPTPQLARQADAVLSAGGELSRLAPQTPVGHPRQAVPAPRHEAPPLPRARRSELEAATEDPAVAQGLRLQFDTIRDLGKRMSPRLVQPMLHGSLVSLRDMLAAAGEAGAKRRVALMTARFVEYAGWMAQEAGRREEAVALTLESAALAELAGDPGLAAYALVRRAELAMYAGAAQQTIALAERALADPHATARVRGLAEHRLAQGFAQLGEEARCRAALERAAALLAEAAAPEPVLPEETLARATMLTPPAAGRADVPASGLVVAPARGPAAGRGVAPVVGSSTVADLDAVVTGWCLYDLGRPAEAARLLERGLAGTSPEARRARALYGVRLALAHEAAGELDRMHEVALESLDTARALGSDTVRSQLRNLAWMVQRRHSHRPSRDLHVEITAALQDGVVD
;
A
#
# COMPACT_ATOMS: atom_id res chain seq x y z
N MET A 1 -23.22 25.44 28.50
CA MET A 1 -22.04 25.82 27.71
C MET A 1 -22.06 25.00 26.43
N THR A 2 -22.21 25.65 25.28
CA THR A 2 -22.20 24.98 23.99
C THR A 2 -20.78 24.54 23.62
N GLN A 3 -20.65 23.57 22.71
CA GLN A 3 -19.35 23.08 22.26
C GLN A 3 -18.49 24.19 21.62
N HIS A 4 -19.11 25.15 20.93
CA HIS A 4 -18.40 26.29 20.33
C HIS A 4 -18.03 27.38 21.36
N GLU A 5 -18.80 27.56 22.44
CA GLU A 5 -18.38 28.41 23.56
C GLU A 5 -17.14 27.83 24.27
N ALA A 6 -17.12 26.51 24.48
CA ALA A 6 -15.96 25.81 25.03
C ALA A 6 -14.71 25.96 24.14
N PHE A 7 -14.89 25.88 22.82
CA PHE A 7 -13.82 26.16 21.86
C PHE A 7 -13.28 27.60 22.01
N GLY A 8 -14.16 28.60 22.08
CA GLY A 8 -13.76 30.00 22.19
C GLY A 8 -12.93 30.29 23.44
N ILE A 9 -13.34 29.71 24.58
CA ILE A 9 -12.62 29.80 25.86
C ILE A 9 -11.24 29.15 25.74
N GLU A 10 -11.16 27.95 25.20
CA GLU A 10 -9.91 27.19 25.09
C GLU A 10 -8.93 27.83 24.10
N LEU A 11 -9.43 28.36 22.98
CA LEU A 11 -8.64 29.12 22.01
C LEU A 11 -8.03 30.36 22.68
N ARG A 12 -8.83 31.11 23.44
CA ARG A 12 -8.36 32.30 24.16
C ARG A 12 -7.33 31.96 25.24
N ARG A 13 -7.56 30.89 26.00
CA ARG A 13 -6.64 30.40 27.04
C ARG A 13 -5.28 30.06 26.44
N ARG A 14 -5.26 29.27 25.36
CA ARG A 14 -4.04 28.83 24.68
C ARG A 14 -3.33 29.97 23.95
N ARG A 15 -4.08 30.89 23.33
CA ARG A 15 -3.52 32.11 22.73
C ARG A 15 -2.77 32.95 23.76
N ASN A 16 -3.38 33.16 24.93
CA ASN A 16 -2.75 33.91 26.02
C ASN A 16 -1.52 33.18 26.59
N ALA A 17 -1.59 31.85 26.76
CA ALA A 17 -0.45 31.04 27.20
C ALA A 17 0.73 31.08 26.20
N ALA A 18 0.44 31.20 24.91
CA ALA A 18 1.43 31.39 23.85
C ALA A 18 1.91 32.85 23.71
N GLY A 19 1.47 33.78 24.57
CA GLY A 19 1.87 35.19 24.51
C GLY A 19 1.34 35.96 23.29
N LEU A 20 0.38 35.41 22.55
CA LEU A 20 -0.12 35.99 21.31
C LEU A 20 -1.26 36.99 21.57
N SER A 21 -1.17 38.17 20.94
CA SER A 21 -2.33 39.05 20.85
C SER A 21 -3.38 38.47 19.91
N LEU A 22 -4.64 38.89 20.04
CA LEU A 22 -5.70 38.45 19.10
C LEU A 22 -5.38 38.82 17.64
N GLN A 23 -4.70 39.96 17.42
CA GLN A 23 -4.21 40.37 16.10
C GLN A 23 -3.04 39.48 15.62
N GLY A 24 -2.17 39.05 16.52
CA GLY A 24 -1.07 38.13 16.22
C GLY A 24 -1.60 36.77 15.77
N LEU A 25 -2.53 36.18 16.53
CA LEU A 25 -3.15 34.91 16.15
C LEU A 25 -3.93 35.03 14.83
N ALA A 26 -4.60 36.16 14.59
CA ALA A 26 -5.29 36.43 13.32
C ALA A 26 -4.36 36.37 12.11
N LYS A 27 -3.15 36.95 12.25
CA LYS A 27 -2.12 36.91 11.22
C LYS A 27 -1.60 35.49 10.98
N GLU A 28 -1.29 34.76 12.04
CA GLU A 28 -0.80 33.36 11.93
C GLU A 28 -1.83 32.41 11.31
N LEU A 29 -3.12 32.62 11.59
CA LEU A 29 -4.20 31.80 11.05
C LEU A 29 -4.73 32.29 9.69
N ASN A 30 -4.27 33.44 9.18
CA ASN A 30 -4.83 34.11 8.00
C ASN A 30 -6.34 34.39 8.09
N TYR A 31 -6.82 34.79 9.28
CA TYR A 31 -8.20 35.25 9.50
C TYR A 31 -8.24 36.72 9.90
N SER A 32 -9.40 37.37 9.78
CA SER A 32 -9.57 38.72 10.31
C SER A 32 -9.71 38.70 11.84
N LYS A 33 -9.16 39.71 12.53
CA LYS A 33 -9.32 39.89 13.99
C LYS A 33 -10.79 39.87 14.42
N GLY A 34 -11.67 40.48 13.62
CA GLY A 34 -13.11 40.50 13.89
C GLY A 34 -13.76 39.11 13.79
N HIS A 35 -13.24 38.23 12.93
CA HIS A 35 -13.70 36.84 12.83
C HIS A 35 -13.27 36.03 14.05
N LEU A 36 -11.99 36.11 14.44
CA LEU A 36 -11.48 35.39 15.63
C LEU A 36 -12.09 35.90 16.93
N SER A 37 -12.34 37.22 17.04
CA SER A 37 -13.04 37.79 18.21
C SER A 37 -14.41 37.14 18.42
N LYS A 38 -15.21 37.02 17.35
CA LYS A 38 -16.53 36.39 17.40
C LYS A 38 -16.46 34.90 17.78
N ILE A 39 -15.34 34.23 17.48
CA ILE A 39 -15.13 32.83 17.86
C ILE A 39 -14.71 32.72 19.33
N GLU A 40 -13.78 33.55 19.81
CA GLU A 40 -13.36 33.55 21.22
C GLU A 40 -14.49 33.94 22.19
N THR A 41 -15.45 34.75 21.74
CA THR A 41 -16.63 35.14 22.54
C THR A 41 -17.81 34.18 22.39
N GLY A 42 -17.68 33.12 21.59
CA GLY A 42 -18.77 32.17 21.33
C GLY A 42 -19.88 32.69 20.40
N ALA A 43 -19.79 33.93 19.92
CA ALA A 43 -20.78 34.54 19.01
C ALA A 43 -20.80 33.92 17.60
N LYS A 44 -19.77 33.16 17.22
CA LYS A 44 -19.69 32.42 15.96
C LYS A 44 -18.99 31.08 16.17
N ALA A 45 -19.54 30.02 15.59
CA ALA A 45 -18.91 28.71 15.63
C ALA A 45 -17.60 28.68 14.78
N PRO A 46 -16.54 28.03 15.27
CA PRO A 46 -15.31 27.83 14.49
C PRO A 46 -15.54 26.84 13.34
N THR A 47 -14.78 26.97 12.27
CA THR A 47 -14.71 25.90 11.25
C THR A 47 -13.70 24.84 11.69
N PRO A 48 -13.87 23.56 11.28
CA PRO A 48 -12.88 22.54 11.58
C PRO A 48 -11.51 22.79 10.93
N GLN A 49 -11.46 23.55 9.83
CA GLN A 49 -10.19 24.01 9.26
C GLN A 49 -9.49 25.00 10.21
N LEU A 50 -10.21 25.99 10.73
CA LEU A 50 -9.68 26.94 11.70
C LEU A 50 -9.21 26.23 12.97
N ALA A 51 -9.94 25.22 13.42
CA ALA A 51 -9.57 24.42 14.58
C ALA A 51 -8.26 23.64 14.39
N ARG A 52 -8.08 22.99 13.24
CA ARG A 52 -6.82 22.30 12.89
C ARG A 52 -5.64 23.26 12.77
N GLN A 53 -5.87 24.43 12.16
CA GLN A 53 -4.83 25.46 12.05
C GLN A 53 -4.47 26.04 13.42
N ALA A 54 -5.46 26.24 14.29
CA ALA A 54 -5.23 26.69 15.66
C ALA A 54 -4.50 25.64 16.50
N ASP A 55 -4.80 24.34 16.32
CA ASP A 55 -4.03 23.27 16.96
C ASP A 55 -2.56 23.27 16.54
N ALA A 56 -2.30 23.53 15.26
CA ALA A 56 -0.95 23.62 14.73
C ALA A 56 -0.19 24.86 15.26
N VAL A 57 -0.83 26.03 15.24
CA VAL A 57 -0.21 27.30 15.67
C VAL A 57 -0.01 27.37 17.18
N LEU A 58 -0.90 26.76 17.97
CA LEU A 58 -0.86 26.81 19.44
C LEU A 58 -0.34 25.51 20.07
N SER A 59 0.20 24.59 19.26
CA SER A 59 0.71 23.27 19.67
C SER A 59 -0.26 22.51 20.57
N ALA A 60 -1.54 22.50 20.19
CA ALA A 60 -2.63 22.03 21.07
C ALA A 60 -3.00 20.55 20.93
N GLY A 61 -2.21 19.78 20.17
CA GLY A 61 -2.34 18.31 20.14
C GLY A 61 -3.71 17.79 19.68
N GLY A 62 -4.47 18.59 18.92
CA GLY A 62 -5.80 18.21 18.44
C GLY A 62 -6.95 18.50 19.41
N GLU A 63 -6.69 19.16 20.55
CA GLU A 63 -7.73 19.52 21.52
C GLU A 63 -8.73 20.54 20.97
N LEU A 64 -8.27 21.54 20.20
CA LEU A 64 -9.17 22.53 19.60
C LEU A 64 -10.02 21.89 18.50
N SER A 65 -9.47 20.96 17.72
CA SER A 65 -10.18 20.17 16.72
C SER A 65 -11.28 19.29 17.32
N ARG A 66 -11.12 18.80 18.56
CA ARG A 66 -12.17 18.06 19.28
C ARG A 66 -13.32 18.95 19.72
N LEU A 67 -13.03 20.21 20.04
CA LEU A 67 -14.02 21.21 20.46
C LEU A 67 -14.70 21.94 19.30
N ALA A 68 -14.21 21.80 18.08
CA ALA A 68 -14.88 22.36 16.91
C ALA A 68 -16.11 21.51 16.53
N PRO A 69 -17.14 22.12 15.91
CA PRO A 69 -18.16 21.36 15.21
C PRO A 69 -17.44 20.43 14.25
N GLN A 70 -17.54 19.12 14.51
CA GLN A 70 -17.15 18.15 13.51
C GLN A 70 -18.04 18.46 12.31
N THR A 71 -17.46 18.86 11.18
CA THR A 71 -18.17 18.59 9.94
C THR A 71 -18.45 17.10 10.03
N PRO A 72 -19.71 16.63 9.94
CA PRO A 72 -19.93 15.24 9.61
C PRO A 72 -18.94 15.00 8.48
N VAL A 73 -18.02 14.03 8.63
CA VAL A 73 -17.18 13.61 7.52
C VAL A 73 -18.17 13.51 6.40
N GLY A 74 -18.07 14.44 5.43
CA GLY A 74 -19.10 14.51 4.43
C GLY A 74 -19.07 13.12 3.87
N HIS A 75 -20.14 12.34 4.08
CA HIS A 75 -20.37 11.16 3.29
C HIS A 75 -20.08 11.67 1.89
N PRO A 76 -19.00 11.16 1.25
CA PRO A 76 -18.40 11.80 0.08
C PRO A 76 -19.57 12.23 -0.75
N ARG A 77 -19.78 13.56 -0.89
CA ARG A 77 -21.02 14.21 -1.37
C ARG A 77 -21.67 13.17 -2.25
N GLN A 78 -22.73 12.47 -1.80
CA GLN A 78 -23.18 11.26 -2.50
C GLN A 78 -23.18 11.67 -3.94
N ALA A 79 -22.21 11.18 -4.72
CA ALA A 79 -22.18 11.45 -6.13
C ALA A 79 -23.59 11.04 -6.50
N VAL A 80 -24.41 11.96 -7.04
CA VAL A 80 -25.73 11.58 -7.58
C VAL A 80 -25.39 10.31 -8.32
N PRO A 81 -25.85 9.11 -7.86
CA PRO A 81 -25.26 7.89 -8.36
C PRO A 81 -25.50 8.00 -9.84
N ALA A 82 -24.44 8.13 -10.64
CA ALA A 82 -24.57 8.03 -12.08
C ALA A 82 -25.44 6.80 -12.26
N PRO A 83 -26.62 6.93 -12.91
CA PRO A 83 -27.71 5.98 -12.80
C PRO A 83 -27.07 4.62 -12.82
N ARG A 84 -27.09 3.93 -11.67
CA ARG A 84 -26.42 2.65 -11.56
C ARG A 84 -27.22 1.82 -12.54
N HIS A 85 -26.67 1.59 -13.73
CA HIS A 85 -26.99 0.40 -14.45
C HIS A 85 -26.60 -0.67 -13.45
N GLU A 86 -27.58 -1.17 -12.68
CA GLU A 86 -27.43 -2.42 -11.96
C GLU A 86 -26.97 -3.38 -13.03
N ALA A 87 -25.66 -3.64 -13.03
CA ALA A 87 -25.09 -4.60 -13.94
C ALA A 87 -25.93 -5.86 -13.70
N PRO A 88 -26.55 -6.41 -14.75
CA PRO A 88 -27.30 -7.64 -14.58
C PRO A 88 -26.38 -8.63 -13.86
N PRO A 89 -26.90 -9.39 -12.89
CA PRO A 89 -26.07 -10.32 -12.14
C PRO A 89 -25.31 -11.19 -13.13
N LEU A 90 -24.00 -11.34 -12.89
CA LEU A 90 -23.16 -12.14 -13.76
C LEU A 90 -23.78 -13.54 -13.90
N PRO A 91 -23.89 -14.08 -15.13
CA PRO A 91 -24.42 -15.42 -15.34
C PRO A 91 -23.59 -16.41 -14.53
N ARG A 92 -24.25 -17.21 -13.69
CA ARG A 92 -23.57 -18.21 -12.85
C ARG A 92 -23.50 -19.55 -13.56
N ALA A 93 -22.32 -20.15 -13.55
CA ALA A 93 -22.12 -21.51 -14.01
C ALA A 93 -22.86 -22.50 -13.10
N ARG A 94 -23.27 -23.65 -13.66
CA ARG A 94 -23.82 -24.76 -12.90
C ARG A 94 -22.74 -25.37 -12.03
N ARG A 95 -23.14 -25.96 -10.90
CA ARG A 95 -22.20 -26.63 -9.97
C ARG A 95 -21.31 -27.66 -10.68
N SER A 96 -21.88 -28.48 -11.57
CA SER A 96 -21.13 -29.49 -12.33
C SER A 96 -20.07 -28.89 -13.27
N GLU A 97 -20.34 -27.71 -13.85
CA GLU A 97 -19.38 -27.01 -14.71
C GLU A 97 -18.22 -26.44 -13.87
N LEU A 98 -18.53 -25.93 -12.68
CA LEU A 98 -17.54 -25.46 -11.72
C LEU A 98 -16.66 -26.60 -11.20
N GLU A 99 -17.25 -27.73 -10.80
CA GLU A 99 -16.52 -28.91 -10.33
C GLU A 99 -15.52 -29.40 -11.39
N ALA A 100 -15.97 -29.59 -12.63
CA ALA A 100 -15.11 -29.97 -13.75
C ALA A 100 -13.96 -28.97 -13.98
N ALA A 101 -14.24 -27.66 -13.88
CA ALA A 101 -13.21 -26.64 -14.01
C ALA A 101 -12.16 -26.66 -12.88
N THR A 102 -12.53 -27.06 -11.65
CA THR A 102 -11.57 -27.17 -10.54
C THR A 102 -10.64 -28.38 -10.62
N GLU A 103 -11.05 -29.39 -11.38
CA GLU A 103 -10.28 -30.62 -11.63
C GLU A 103 -9.32 -30.46 -12.81
N ASP A 104 -9.63 -29.58 -13.77
CA ASP A 104 -8.81 -29.32 -14.95
C ASP A 104 -7.53 -28.50 -14.65
N PRO A 105 -6.32 -29.08 -14.82
CA PRO A 105 -5.06 -28.36 -14.63
C PRO A 105 -4.87 -27.16 -15.58
N ALA A 106 -5.44 -27.19 -16.78
CA ALA A 106 -5.34 -26.10 -17.74
C ALA A 106 -6.08 -24.84 -17.27
N VAL A 107 -7.22 -25.02 -16.59
CA VAL A 107 -7.96 -23.92 -15.95
C VAL A 107 -7.11 -23.28 -14.86
N ALA A 108 -6.47 -24.07 -14.00
CA ALA A 108 -5.59 -23.55 -12.95
C ALA A 108 -4.40 -22.75 -13.53
N GLN A 109 -3.82 -23.23 -14.65
CA GLN A 109 -2.77 -22.49 -15.36
C GLN A 109 -3.30 -21.17 -15.95
N GLY A 110 -4.48 -21.19 -16.58
CA GLY A 110 -5.12 -20.00 -17.14
C GLY A 110 -5.40 -18.93 -16.10
N LEU A 111 -5.92 -19.32 -14.92
CA LEU A 111 -6.16 -18.41 -13.79
C LEU A 111 -4.86 -17.78 -13.27
N ARG A 112 -3.75 -18.55 -13.25
CA ARG A 112 -2.44 -18.01 -12.85
C ARG A 112 -1.94 -16.97 -13.86
N LEU A 113 -2.03 -17.25 -15.15
CA LEU A 113 -1.67 -16.29 -16.20
C LEU A 113 -2.54 -15.03 -16.16
N GLN A 114 -3.84 -15.20 -15.89
CA GLN A 114 -4.76 -14.08 -15.68
C GLN A 114 -4.35 -13.24 -14.46
N PHE A 115 -4.02 -13.88 -13.33
CA PHE A 115 -3.52 -13.18 -12.14
C PHE A 115 -2.28 -12.34 -12.47
N ASP A 116 -1.28 -12.94 -13.12
CA ASP A 116 -0.04 -12.25 -13.48
C ASP A 116 -0.30 -11.08 -14.42
N THR A 117 -1.22 -11.24 -15.38
CA THR A 117 -1.63 -10.19 -16.30
C THR A 117 -2.29 -9.02 -15.58
N ILE A 118 -3.28 -9.29 -14.71
CA ILE A 118 -3.98 -8.25 -13.94
C ILE A 118 -3.04 -7.55 -12.97
N ARG A 119 -2.14 -8.30 -12.34
CA ARG A 119 -1.09 -7.75 -11.47
C ARG A 119 -0.15 -6.83 -12.24
N ASP A 120 0.25 -7.21 -13.45
CA ASP A 120 1.12 -6.39 -14.28
C ASP A 120 0.42 -5.12 -14.79
N LEU A 121 -0.86 -5.21 -15.19
CA LEU A 121 -1.67 -4.05 -15.54
C LEU A 121 -1.78 -3.07 -14.37
N GLY A 122 -2.04 -3.56 -13.16
CA GLY A 122 -2.22 -2.67 -12.01
C GLY A 122 -0.95 -1.96 -11.56
N LYS A 123 0.26 -2.37 -11.99
CA LYS A 123 1.49 -1.56 -11.82
C LYS A 123 1.44 -0.23 -12.58
N ARG A 124 0.65 -0.17 -13.66
CA ARG A 124 0.62 0.95 -14.63
C ARG A 124 -0.73 1.66 -14.70
N MET A 125 -1.79 1.07 -14.16
CA MET A 125 -3.16 1.58 -14.24
C MET A 125 -3.69 2.04 -12.88
N SER A 126 -4.70 2.90 -12.93
CA SER A 126 -5.46 3.31 -11.76
C SER A 126 -6.16 2.12 -11.10
N PRO A 127 -6.21 2.04 -9.74
CA PRO A 127 -6.93 0.99 -9.05
C PRO A 127 -8.42 0.96 -9.44
N ARG A 128 -9.02 2.10 -9.85
CA ARG A 128 -10.41 2.16 -10.33
C ARG A 128 -10.64 1.33 -11.60
N LEU A 129 -9.63 1.19 -12.45
CA LEU A 129 -9.71 0.39 -13.67
C LEU A 129 -9.40 -1.09 -13.41
N VAL A 130 -8.55 -1.38 -12.42
CA VAL A 130 -8.11 -2.74 -12.09
C VAL A 130 -9.14 -3.50 -11.24
N GLN A 131 -9.83 -2.78 -10.36
CA GLN A 131 -10.76 -3.38 -9.41
C GLN A 131 -11.91 -4.16 -10.06
N PRO A 132 -12.57 -3.68 -11.14
CA PRO A 132 -13.59 -4.48 -11.84
C PRO A 132 -13.06 -5.81 -12.39
N MET A 133 -11.82 -5.83 -12.90
CA MET A 133 -11.17 -7.05 -13.40
C MET A 133 -10.93 -8.07 -12.28
N LEU A 134 -10.48 -7.60 -11.12
CA LEU A 134 -10.32 -8.42 -9.92
C LEU A 134 -11.65 -8.91 -9.39
N HIS A 135 -12.66 -8.05 -9.35
CA HIS A 135 -13.99 -8.41 -8.86
C HIS A 135 -14.60 -9.55 -9.68
N GLY A 136 -14.59 -9.44 -11.01
CA GLY A 136 -15.09 -10.52 -11.88
C GLY A 136 -14.36 -11.85 -11.67
N SER A 137 -13.03 -11.80 -11.56
CA SER A 137 -12.20 -12.99 -11.31
C SER A 137 -12.49 -13.61 -9.94
N LEU A 138 -12.66 -12.79 -8.90
CA LEU A 138 -12.97 -13.21 -7.54
C LEU A 138 -14.37 -13.82 -7.41
N VAL A 139 -15.36 -13.34 -8.16
CA VAL A 139 -16.68 -13.98 -8.22
C VAL A 139 -16.54 -15.42 -8.71
N SER A 140 -15.88 -15.63 -9.85
CA SER A 140 -15.67 -16.97 -10.41
C SER A 140 -14.86 -17.87 -9.48
N LEU A 141 -13.78 -17.36 -8.87
CA LEU A 141 -12.93 -18.12 -7.96
C LEU A 141 -13.67 -18.55 -6.68
N ARG A 142 -14.52 -17.67 -6.11
CA ARG A 142 -15.34 -18.00 -4.94
C ARG A 142 -16.41 -19.03 -5.28
N ASP A 143 -17.04 -18.93 -6.44
CA ASP A 143 -18.00 -19.93 -6.92
C ASP A 143 -17.32 -21.30 -7.13
N MET A 144 -16.13 -21.33 -7.76
CA MET A 144 -15.31 -22.53 -7.89
C MET A 144 -14.90 -23.12 -6.54
N LEU A 145 -14.48 -22.27 -5.58
CA LEU A 145 -14.09 -22.72 -4.24
C LEU A 145 -15.26 -23.35 -3.47
N ALA A 146 -16.47 -22.81 -3.64
CA ALA A 146 -17.69 -23.34 -3.03
C ALA A 146 -18.13 -24.68 -3.66
N ALA A 147 -17.88 -24.85 -4.97
CA ALA A 147 -18.22 -26.08 -5.69
C ALA A 147 -17.19 -27.20 -5.51
N ALA A 148 -15.92 -26.88 -5.25
CA ALA A 148 -14.82 -27.85 -5.15
C ALA A 148 -15.11 -28.97 -4.12
N GLY A 149 -15.35 -30.19 -4.63
CA GLY A 149 -15.63 -31.37 -3.82
C GLY A 149 -14.37 -32.04 -3.27
N GLU A 150 -13.35 -32.22 -4.12
CA GLU A 150 -12.11 -32.90 -3.74
C GLU A 150 -11.18 -31.99 -2.91
N ALA A 151 -10.55 -32.54 -1.87
CA ALA A 151 -9.64 -31.79 -1.00
C ALA A 151 -8.45 -31.18 -1.76
N GLY A 152 -7.92 -31.88 -2.78
CA GLY A 152 -6.86 -31.37 -3.64
C GLY A 152 -7.29 -30.15 -4.45
N ALA A 153 -8.43 -30.24 -5.14
CA ALA A 153 -9.02 -29.14 -5.90
C ALA A 153 -9.33 -27.93 -5.01
N LYS A 154 -9.94 -28.16 -3.84
CA LYS A 154 -10.28 -27.11 -2.87
C LYS A 154 -9.04 -26.33 -2.41
N ARG A 155 -7.92 -27.01 -2.10
CA ARG A 155 -6.66 -26.35 -1.74
C ARG A 155 -6.08 -25.51 -2.87
N ARG A 156 -6.08 -26.02 -4.11
CA ARG A 156 -5.58 -25.28 -5.28
C ARG A 156 -6.37 -24.01 -5.55
N VAL A 157 -7.70 -24.10 -5.54
CA VAL A 157 -8.58 -22.94 -5.76
C VAL A 157 -8.51 -21.96 -4.59
N ALA A 158 -8.42 -22.45 -3.35
CA ALA A 158 -8.22 -21.59 -2.18
C ALA A 158 -6.92 -20.79 -2.29
N LEU A 159 -5.81 -21.42 -2.71
CA LEU A 159 -4.53 -20.74 -2.92
C LEU A 159 -4.64 -19.63 -3.98
N MET A 160 -5.26 -19.93 -5.12
CA MET A 160 -5.46 -18.94 -6.18
C MET A 160 -6.33 -17.78 -5.68
N THR A 161 -7.43 -18.09 -4.99
CA THR A 161 -8.33 -17.09 -4.40
C THR A 161 -7.58 -16.22 -3.40
N ALA A 162 -6.76 -16.80 -2.52
CA ALA A 162 -5.94 -16.08 -1.55
C ALA A 162 -5.03 -15.04 -2.21
N ARG A 163 -4.41 -15.39 -3.36
CA ARG A 163 -3.53 -14.48 -4.13
C ARG A 163 -4.31 -13.34 -4.78
N PHE A 164 -5.46 -13.63 -5.40
CA PHE A 164 -6.33 -12.59 -5.96
C PHE A 164 -6.85 -11.65 -4.88
N VAL A 165 -7.27 -12.18 -3.72
CA VAL A 165 -7.75 -11.40 -2.58
C VAL A 165 -6.62 -10.54 -1.99
N GLU A 166 -5.40 -11.07 -1.86
CA GLU A 166 -4.23 -10.30 -1.41
C GLU A 166 -3.97 -9.09 -2.32
N TYR A 167 -4.04 -9.30 -3.63
CA TYR A 167 -3.85 -8.23 -4.59
C TYR A 167 -5.02 -7.24 -4.67
N ALA A 168 -6.26 -7.72 -4.49
CA ALA A 168 -7.42 -6.84 -4.31
C ALA A 168 -7.25 -5.95 -3.07
N GLY A 169 -6.65 -6.47 -1.99
CA GLY A 169 -6.28 -5.71 -0.80
C GLY A 169 -5.30 -4.57 -1.11
N TRP A 170 -4.26 -4.82 -1.91
CA TRP A 170 -3.38 -3.75 -2.43
C TRP A 170 -4.17 -2.70 -3.21
N MET A 171 -5.01 -3.13 -4.16
CA MET A 171 -5.78 -2.18 -4.97
C MET A 171 -6.82 -1.40 -4.16
N ALA A 172 -7.34 -1.97 -3.07
CA ALA A 172 -8.24 -1.27 -2.16
C ALA A 172 -7.48 -0.20 -1.36
N GLN A 173 -6.27 -0.52 -0.87
CA GLN A 173 -5.36 0.46 -0.25
C GLN A 173 -5.05 1.60 -1.22
N GLU A 174 -4.66 1.29 -2.45
CA GLU A 174 -4.35 2.28 -3.47
C GLU A 174 -5.56 3.14 -3.87
N ALA A 175 -6.78 2.67 -3.66
CA ALA A 175 -8.01 3.43 -3.85
C ALA A 175 -8.47 4.20 -2.60
N GLY A 176 -7.71 4.18 -1.51
CA GLY A 176 -8.07 4.82 -0.23
C GLY A 176 -9.15 4.07 0.58
N ARG A 177 -9.50 2.84 0.18
CA ARG A 177 -10.50 2.00 0.87
C ARG A 177 -9.84 1.14 1.93
N ARG A 178 -9.39 1.80 2.99
CA ARG A 178 -8.53 1.20 4.03
C ARG A 178 -9.19 0.04 4.79
N GLU A 179 -10.45 0.18 5.18
CA GLU A 179 -11.17 -0.88 5.90
C GLU A 179 -11.31 -2.14 5.03
N GLU A 180 -11.64 -1.96 3.75
CA GLU A 180 -11.69 -3.05 2.77
C GLU A 180 -10.32 -3.70 2.57
N ALA A 181 -9.24 -2.91 2.49
CA ALA A 181 -7.88 -3.45 2.38
C ALA A 181 -7.50 -4.35 3.58
N VAL A 182 -7.91 -3.96 4.80
CA VAL A 182 -7.73 -4.79 6.00
C VAL A 182 -8.56 -6.07 5.93
N ALA A 183 -9.83 -5.97 5.55
CA ALA A 183 -10.74 -7.11 5.43
C ALA A 183 -10.21 -8.14 4.40
N LEU A 184 -9.80 -7.67 3.22
CA LEU A 184 -9.22 -8.51 2.17
C LEU A 184 -7.90 -9.14 2.63
N THR A 185 -7.06 -8.41 3.37
CA THR A 185 -5.81 -8.99 3.92
C THR A 185 -6.10 -10.14 4.90
N LEU A 186 -7.15 -10.03 5.72
CA LEU A 186 -7.57 -11.09 6.64
C LEU A 186 -8.21 -12.27 5.90
N GLU A 187 -9.04 -12.00 4.89
CA GLU A 187 -9.64 -13.05 4.04
C GLU A 187 -8.54 -13.85 3.31
N SER A 188 -7.52 -13.16 2.77
CA SER A 188 -6.37 -13.82 2.14
C SER A 188 -5.64 -14.77 3.10
N ALA A 189 -5.44 -14.37 4.36
CA ALA A 189 -4.82 -15.21 5.37
C ALA A 189 -5.65 -16.48 5.65
N ALA A 190 -6.97 -16.34 5.83
CA ALA A 190 -7.86 -17.48 6.05
C ALA A 190 -7.88 -18.45 4.86
N LEU A 191 -7.87 -17.92 3.63
CA LEU A 191 -7.79 -18.73 2.41
C LEU A 191 -6.43 -19.42 2.26
N ALA A 192 -5.34 -18.77 2.68
CA ALA A 192 -4.00 -19.33 2.68
C ALA A 192 -3.87 -20.49 3.68
N GLU A 193 -4.43 -20.35 4.88
CA GLU A 193 -4.51 -21.43 5.87
C GLU A 193 -5.32 -22.62 5.33
N LEU A 194 -6.48 -22.36 4.70
CA LEU A 194 -7.27 -23.40 4.04
C LEU A 194 -6.50 -24.11 2.92
N ALA A 195 -5.66 -23.36 2.19
CA ALA A 195 -4.82 -23.91 1.12
C ALA A 195 -3.60 -24.69 1.63
N GLY A 196 -3.24 -24.58 2.91
CA GLY A 196 -2.00 -25.11 3.45
C GLY A 196 -0.75 -24.32 3.04
N ASP A 197 -0.87 -23.01 2.80
CA ASP A 197 0.24 -22.07 2.56
C ASP A 197 0.42 -21.15 3.78
N PRO A 198 1.02 -21.62 4.88
CA PRO A 198 1.18 -20.82 6.08
C PRO A 198 2.16 -19.64 5.88
N GLY A 199 3.00 -19.66 4.83
CA GLY A 199 3.88 -18.55 4.49
C GLY A 199 3.11 -17.32 4.01
N LEU A 200 2.05 -17.51 3.21
CA LEU A 200 1.15 -16.43 2.80
C LEU A 200 0.32 -15.91 4.00
N ALA A 201 -0.08 -16.77 4.93
CA ALA A 201 -0.74 -16.35 6.17
C ALA A 201 0.17 -15.48 7.06
N ALA A 202 1.43 -15.88 7.25
CA ALA A 202 2.43 -15.09 7.98
C ALA A 202 2.66 -13.72 7.33
N TYR A 203 2.72 -13.67 6.00
CA TYR A 203 2.86 -12.41 5.24
C TYR A 203 1.67 -11.45 5.44
N ALA A 204 0.45 -11.95 5.69
CA ALA A 204 -0.70 -11.09 5.97
C ALA A 204 -0.48 -10.21 7.23
N LEU A 205 0.32 -10.66 8.20
CA LEU A 205 0.72 -9.84 9.36
C LEU A 205 1.59 -8.66 8.92
N VAL A 206 2.54 -8.87 8.01
CA VAL A 206 3.37 -7.81 7.42
C VAL A 206 2.51 -6.79 6.66
N ARG A 207 1.50 -7.25 5.91
CA ARG A 207 0.56 -6.37 5.21
C ARG A 207 -0.30 -5.54 6.17
N ARG A 208 -0.74 -6.12 7.28
CA ARG A 208 -1.44 -5.34 8.32
C ARG A 208 -0.51 -4.33 8.98
N ALA A 209 0.75 -4.68 9.23
CA ALA A 209 1.75 -3.76 9.76
C ALA A 209 1.98 -2.58 8.79
N GLU A 210 2.01 -2.83 7.48
CA GLU A 210 2.08 -1.78 6.46
C GLU A 210 0.89 -0.82 6.49
N LEU A 211 -0.34 -1.36 6.54
CA LEU A 211 -1.55 -0.55 6.62
C LEU A 211 -1.59 0.29 7.91
N ALA A 212 -1.04 -0.23 9.02
CA ALA A 212 -0.87 0.53 10.27
C ALA A 212 0.23 1.60 10.15
N MET A 213 1.33 1.32 9.45
CA MET A 213 2.41 2.27 9.23
C MET A 213 1.94 3.50 8.45
N TYR A 214 1.20 3.30 7.35
CA TYR A 214 0.62 4.40 6.57
C TYR A 214 -0.42 5.22 7.35
N ALA A 215 -0.94 4.66 8.44
CA ALA A 215 -1.85 5.35 9.35
C ALA A 215 -1.15 6.23 10.39
N GLY A 216 0.17 6.13 10.50
CA GLY A 216 0.93 6.65 11.64
C GLY A 216 0.70 5.88 12.95
N ALA A 217 0.20 4.64 12.90
CA ALA A 217 -0.04 3.81 14.08
C ALA A 217 1.22 3.00 14.44
N ALA A 218 2.29 3.69 14.83
CA ALA A 218 3.63 3.11 14.99
C ALA A 218 3.68 1.89 15.93
N GLN A 219 3.04 1.96 17.11
CA GLN A 219 3.00 0.83 18.05
C GLN A 219 2.29 -0.38 17.45
N GLN A 220 1.23 -0.18 16.68
CA GLN A 220 0.51 -1.26 16.02
C GLN A 220 1.34 -1.88 14.90
N THR A 221 2.07 -1.05 14.12
CA THR A 221 3.04 -1.51 13.13
C THR A 221 4.06 -2.45 13.76
N ILE A 222 4.65 -2.04 14.89
CA ILE A 222 5.65 -2.82 15.62
C ILE A 222 5.07 -4.14 16.09
N ALA A 223 3.94 -4.12 16.80
CA ALA A 223 3.33 -5.33 17.36
C ALA A 223 2.93 -6.35 16.28
N LEU A 224 2.46 -5.90 15.11
CA LEU A 224 2.13 -6.79 13.99
C LEU A 224 3.38 -7.38 13.33
N ALA A 225 4.45 -6.59 13.19
CA ALA A 225 5.71 -7.06 12.65
C ALA A 225 6.41 -8.06 13.57
N GLU A 226 6.41 -7.85 14.89
CA GLU A 226 6.95 -8.81 15.87
C GLU A 226 6.22 -10.15 15.81
N ARG A 227 4.89 -10.12 15.65
CA ARG A 227 4.10 -11.35 15.44
C ARG A 227 4.48 -12.08 14.16
N ALA A 228 4.75 -11.36 13.07
CA ALA A 228 5.21 -11.97 11.82
C ALA A 228 6.60 -12.62 11.97
N LEU A 229 7.48 -12.02 12.77
CA LEU A 229 8.82 -12.57 13.06
C LEU A 229 8.75 -13.81 13.96
N ALA A 230 7.81 -13.83 14.90
CA ALA A 230 7.58 -14.97 15.79
C ALA A 230 6.90 -16.17 15.10
N ASP A 231 6.36 -15.99 13.89
CA ASP A 231 5.70 -17.05 13.14
C ASP A 231 6.73 -18.09 12.62
N PRO A 232 6.59 -19.38 13.00
CA PRO A 232 7.52 -20.43 12.57
C PRO A 232 7.47 -20.70 11.06
N HIS A 233 6.40 -20.29 10.38
CA HIS A 233 6.22 -20.46 8.94
C HIS A 233 6.63 -19.24 8.11
N ALA A 234 7.06 -18.14 8.76
CA ALA A 234 7.57 -16.97 8.05
C ALA A 234 8.89 -17.29 7.34
N THR A 235 8.90 -17.15 6.01
CA THR A 235 10.10 -17.29 5.18
C THR A 235 11.09 -16.16 5.42
N ALA A 236 12.35 -16.32 5.01
CA ALA A 236 13.37 -15.26 5.09
C ALA A 236 12.88 -13.93 4.48
N ARG A 237 12.16 -14.00 3.34
CA ARG A 237 11.55 -12.83 2.71
C ARG A 237 10.49 -12.17 3.58
N VAL A 238 9.59 -12.95 4.17
CA VAL A 238 8.53 -12.43 5.06
C VAL A 238 9.15 -11.78 6.30
N ARG A 239 10.16 -12.42 6.89
CA ARG A 239 10.90 -11.88 8.04
C ARG A 239 11.62 -10.58 7.69
N GLY A 240 12.30 -10.52 6.53
CA GLY A 240 12.96 -9.30 6.06
C GLY A 240 11.98 -8.14 5.86
N LEU A 241 10.81 -8.39 5.26
CA LEU A 241 9.76 -7.38 5.13
C LEU A 241 9.14 -6.99 6.49
N ALA A 242 9.07 -7.91 7.46
CA ALA A 242 8.64 -7.60 8.82
C ALA A 242 9.65 -6.69 9.54
N GLU A 243 10.95 -6.96 9.40
CA GLU A 243 12.01 -6.09 9.93
C GLU A 243 11.98 -4.68 9.30
N HIS A 244 11.68 -4.55 8.00
CA HIS A 244 11.40 -3.25 7.38
C HIS A 244 10.25 -2.51 8.07
N ARG A 245 9.16 -3.21 8.42
CA ARG A 245 8.02 -2.60 9.14
C ARG A 245 8.38 -2.23 10.58
N LEU A 246 9.18 -3.04 11.27
CA LEU A 246 9.76 -2.68 12.57
C LEU A 246 10.57 -1.38 12.47
N ALA A 247 11.49 -1.30 11.51
CA ALA A 247 12.33 -0.13 11.30
C ALA A 247 11.49 1.14 11.09
N GLN A 248 10.45 1.07 10.26
CA GLN A 248 9.55 2.20 10.00
C GLN A 248 8.73 2.58 11.24
N GLY A 249 8.26 1.60 12.02
CA GLY A 249 7.59 1.84 13.29
C GLY A 249 8.51 2.53 14.31
N PHE A 250 9.74 2.06 14.47
CA PHE A 250 10.74 2.69 15.35
C PHE A 250 11.11 4.09 14.87
N ALA A 251 11.25 4.30 13.56
CA ALA A 251 11.53 5.61 13.00
C ALA A 251 10.42 6.63 13.32
N GLN A 252 9.15 6.24 13.19
CA GLN A 252 8.00 7.10 13.56
C GLN A 252 7.97 7.46 15.05
N LEU A 253 8.60 6.66 15.92
CA LEU A 253 8.74 6.94 17.35
C LEU A 253 10.06 7.66 17.71
N GLY A 254 10.95 7.91 16.75
CA GLY A 254 12.27 8.49 16.99
C GLY A 254 13.29 7.52 17.61
N GLU A 255 13.02 6.22 17.60
CA GLU A 255 13.88 5.18 18.20
C GLU A 255 15.01 4.76 17.24
N GLU A 256 15.98 5.64 17.02
CA GLU A 256 17.02 5.49 15.99
C GLU A 256 17.81 4.17 16.11
N ALA A 257 18.27 3.80 17.31
CA ALA A 257 19.09 2.61 17.49
C ALA A 257 18.34 1.32 17.12
N ARG A 258 17.05 1.23 17.50
CA ARG A 258 16.21 0.07 17.18
C ARG A 258 15.83 0.05 15.69
N CYS A 259 15.58 1.22 15.10
CA CYS A 259 15.37 1.38 13.67
C CYS A 259 16.57 0.84 12.87
N ARG A 260 17.79 1.28 13.20
CA ARG A 260 19.02 0.86 12.53
C ARG A 260 19.25 -0.64 12.63
N ALA A 261 19.11 -1.21 13.83
CA ALA A 261 19.28 -2.64 14.04
C ALA A 261 18.25 -3.46 13.24
N ALA A 262 17.01 -2.98 13.11
CA ALA A 262 15.99 -3.63 12.30
C ALA A 262 16.32 -3.57 10.79
N LEU A 263 16.83 -2.44 10.28
CA LEU A 263 17.27 -2.32 8.89
C LEU A 263 18.43 -3.27 8.57
N GLU A 264 19.42 -3.39 9.46
CA GLU A 264 20.53 -4.34 9.29
C GLU A 264 20.05 -5.80 9.21
N ARG A 265 19.11 -6.19 10.09
CA ARG A 265 18.50 -7.53 10.04
C ARG A 265 17.68 -7.73 8.77
N ALA A 266 16.93 -6.71 8.33
CA ALA A 266 16.16 -6.77 7.10
C ALA A 266 17.05 -7.01 5.88
N ALA A 267 18.15 -6.27 5.76
CA ALA A 267 19.10 -6.41 4.67
C ALA A 267 19.68 -7.83 4.60
N ALA A 268 20.08 -8.42 5.74
CA ALA A 268 20.58 -9.78 5.80
C ALA A 268 19.52 -10.81 5.35
N LEU A 269 18.29 -10.71 5.86
CA LEU A 269 17.19 -11.63 5.55
C LEU A 269 16.72 -11.53 4.08
N LEU A 270 16.71 -10.32 3.51
CA LEU A 270 16.34 -10.11 2.12
C LEU A 270 17.45 -10.57 1.15
N ALA A 271 18.71 -10.43 1.54
CA ALA A 271 19.84 -11.00 0.79
C ALA A 271 19.78 -12.53 0.78
N GLU A 272 19.51 -13.16 1.93
CA GLU A 272 19.28 -14.61 2.03
C GLU A 272 18.14 -15.06 1.13
N ALA A 273 17.00 -14.35 1.17
CA ALA A 273 15.84 -14.69 0.35
C ALA A 273 16.04 -14.48 -1.16
N ALA A 274 17.01 -13.66 -1.57
CA ALA A 274 17.35 -13.42 -2.97
C ALA A 274 18.40 -14.40 -3.51
N ALA A 275 19.07 -15.16 -2.64
CA ALA A 275 20.04 -16.16 -3.06
C ALA A 275 19.32 -17.26 -3.86
N PRO A 276 19.86 -17.70 -5.02
CA PRO A 276 19.29 -18.82 -5.76
C PRO A 276 19.29 -20.07 -4.88
N GLU A 277 18.21 -20.86 -4.91
CA GLU A 277 18.17 -22.15 -4.20
C GLU A 277 19.40 -22.98 -4.64
N PRO A 278 20.12 -23.61 -3.70
CA PRO A 278 21.25 -24.44 -4.04
C PRO A 278 20.77 -25.56 -4.96
N VAL A 279 21.24 -25.55 -6.21
CA VAL A 279 21.02 -26.64 -7.16
C VAL A 279 21.73 -27.86 -6.58
N LEU A 280 20.96 -28.84 -6.09
CA LEU A 280 21.51 -30.13 -5.67
C LEU A 280 22.28 -30.74 -6.86
N PRO A 281 23.49 -31.28 -6.66
CA PRO A 281 24.25 -31.93 -7.73
C PRO A 281 23.40 -32.99 -8.43
N GLU A 282 23.51 -33.06 -9.75
CA GLU A 282 22.69 -33.90 -10.65
C GLU A 282 22.63 -35.38 -10.20
N GLU A 283 23.72 -35.88 -9.60
CA GLU A 283 23.82 -37.21 -9.00
C GLU A 283 22.82 -37.46 -7.84
N THR A 284 22.48 -36.43 -7.08
CA THR A 284 21.50 -36.50 -5.98
C THR A 284 20.08 -36.60 -6.51
N LEU A 285 19.79 -35.95 -7.65
CA LEU A 285 18.50 -36.01 -8.32
C LEU A 285 18.28 -37.39 -8.97
N ALA A 286 19.32 -37.93 -9.61
CA ALA A 286 19.29 -39.25 -10.24
C ALA A 286 18.99 -40.38 -9.24
N ARG A 287 19.50 -40.29 -8.00
CA ARG A 287 19.20 -41.25 -6.92
C ARG A 287 17.76 -41.16 -6.43
N ALA A 288 17.13 -39.99 -6.51
CA ALA A 288 15.73 -39.80 -6.12
C ALA A 288 14.73 -40.33 -7.17
N THR A 289 15.09 -40.34 -8.45
CA THR A 289 14.20 -40.81 -9.54
C THR A 289 14.13 -42.35 -9.63
N MET A 290 15.14 -43.06 -9.11
CA MET A 290 15.25 -44.53 -9.17
C MET A 290 14.32 -45.29 -8.19
N LEU A 291 13.53 -44.59 -7.37
CA LEU A 291 12.58 -45.19 -6.40
C LEU A 291 11.12 -45.24 -6.89
N THR A 292 10.87 -45.03 -8.18
CA THR A 292 9.52 -45.13 -8.75
C THR A 292 9.27 -46.56 -9.29
N PRO A 293 8.22 -47.28 -8.87
CA PRO A 293 7.93 -48.62 -9.41
C PRO A 293 7.39 -48.52 -10.86
N PRO A 294 7.58 -49.57 -11.69
CA PRO A 294 7.23 -49.50 -13.12
C PRO A 294 5.70 -49.50 -13.32
N ALA A 295 5.23 -48.55 -14.12
CA ALA A 295 3.84 -48.46 -14.55
C ALA A 295 3.49 -49.56 -15.56
N ALA A 296 2.34 -50.19 -15.37
CA ALA A 296 1.78 -51.20 -16.25
C ALA A 296 1.11 -50.57 -17.49
N GLY A 297 1.61 -50.93 -18.68
CA GLY A 297 0.87 -51.39 -19.88
C GLY A 297 -0.25 -50.55 -20.53
N ARG A 298 -0.01 -50.26 -21.84
CA ARG A 298 -0.94 -50.21 -23.02
C ARG A 298 -1.85 -48.97 -23.18
N ALA A 299 -2.23 -48.49 -24.38
CA ALA A 299 -1.96 -48.83 -25.79
C ALA A 299 -2.35 -47.64 -26.73
N ASP A 300 -1.96 -47.78 -28.00
CA ASP A 300 -2.13 -46.95 -29.22
C ASP A 300 -3.39 -46.07 -29.40
N VAL A 301 -3.17 -44.86 -29.92
CA VAL A 301 -4.15 -44.03 -30.66
C VAL A 301 -3.44 -43.32 -31.83
N PRO A 302 -3.98 -43.28 -33.07
CA PRO A 302 -3.30 -42.70 -34.22
C PRO A 302 -3.45 -41.16 -34.29
N ALA A 303 -2.40 -40.52 -34.79
CA ALA A 303 -2.26 -39.07 -34.88
C ALA A 303 -3.00 -38.47 -36.08
N SER A 304 -3.82 -37.44 -35.84
CA SER A 304 -4.15 -36.38 -36.81
C SER A 304 -4.76 -35.18 -36.09
N GLY A 305 -4.01 -34.07 -36.01
CA GLY A 305 -4.48 -32.80 -35.47
C GLY A 305 -3.35 -31.97 -34.85
N LEU A 306 -2.76 -31.08 -35.65
CA LEU A 306 -1.92 -29.93 -35.27
C LEU A 306 -0.86 -30.17 -34.16
N VAL A 307 0.34 -30.61 -34.56
CA VAL A 307 1.52 -30.56 -33.68
C VAL A 307 1.97 -29.11 -33.54
N VAL A 308 1.53 -28.44 -32.47
CA VAL A 308 2.29 -27.32 -31.92
C VAL A 308 3.49 -27.94 -31.24
N ALA A 309 4.68 -27.80 -31.84
CA ALA A 309 5.92 -28.26 -31.24
C ALA A 309 6.04 -27.64 -29.83
N PRO A 310 6.21 -28.44 -28.76
CA PRO A 310 6.55 -27.86 -27.48
C PRO A 310 7.96 -27.29 -27.67
N ALA A 311 8.09 -25.97 -27.59
CA ALA A 311 9.37 -25.38 -27.25
C ALA A 311 9.87 -26.16 -26.03
N ARG A 312 11.06 -26.76 -26.12
CA ARG A 312 11.74 -27.37 -24.98
C ARG A 312 12.01 -26.25 -23.98
N GLY A 313 11.00 -25.94 -23.17
CA GLY A 313 11.14 -25.17 -21.96
C GLY A 313 11.92 -25.99 -20.94
N PRO A 314 12.59 -25.35 -19.98
CA PRO A 314 13.31 -26.06 -18.94
C PRO A 314 12.35 -27.04 -18.25
N ALA A 315 12.85 -28.26 -18.05
CA ALA A 315 12.14 -29.37 -17.42
C ALA A 315 11.22 -28.88 -16.30
N ALA A 316 9.94 -29.29 -16.33
CA ALA A 316 8.87 -28.98 -15.39
C ALA A 316 9.38 -28.52 -14.02
N GLY A 317 9.73 -27.23 -13.95
CA GLY A 317 10.41 -26.66 -12.80
C GLY A 317 9.38 -26.53 -11.70
N ARG A 318 9.69 -27.04 -10.51
CA ARG A 318 9.01 -26.67 -9.27
C ARG A 318 8.72 -25.17 -9.34
N GLY A 319 7.44 -24.82 -9.47
CA GLY A 319 7.04 -23.45 -9.78
C GLY A 319 7.60 -22.52 -8.70
N VAL A 320 8.50 -21.62 -9.09
CA VAL A 320 8.98 -20.56 -8.19
C VAL A 320 7.75 -19.88 -7.62
N ALA A 321 7.56 -19.99 -6.30
CA ALA A 321 6.42 -19.40 -5.63
C ALA A 321 6.41 -17.88 -5.90
N PRO A 322 5.26 -17.27 -6.23
CA PRO A 322 5.22 -15.86 -6.54
C PRO A 322 5.73 -15.02 -5.37
N VAL A 323 6.70 -14.16 -5.68
CA VAL A 323 7.31 -13.20 -4.75
C VAL A 323 6.23 -12.37 -4.05
N VAL A 324 6.16 -12.44 -2.72
CA VAL A 324 5.26 -11.62 -1.90
C VAL A 324 5.85 -10.22 -1.67
N GLY A 325 5.01 -9.21 -1.49
CA GLY A 325 5.46 -7.82 -1.29
C GLY A 325 5.96 -7.14 -2.55
N SER A 326 6.57 -5.96 -2.38
CA SER A 326 7.11 -5.20 -3.50
C SER A 326 8.22 -5.99 -4.22
N SER A 327 8.03 -6.19 -5.52
CA SER A 327 9.01 -6.79 -6.43
C SER A 327 9.46 -5.83 -7.53
N THR A 328 8.98 -4.58 -7.50
CA THR A 328 9.20 -3.60 -8.57
C THR A 328 10.27 -2.56 -8.23
N VAL A 329 10.68 -2.48 -6.96
CA VAL A 329 11.76 -1.59 -6.51
C VAL A 329 13.06 -2.38 -6.56
N ALA A 330 14.06 -1.86 -7.25
CA ALA A 330 15.33 -2.56 -7.44
C ALA A 330 16.12 -2.73 -6.15
N ASP A 331 16.18 -1.66 -5.34
CA ASP A 331 16.81 -1.68 -4.02
C ASP A 331 15.79 -1.24 -2.96
N LEU A 332 14.97 -2.21 -2.56
CA LEU A 332 13.91 -1.99 -1.57
C LEU A 332 14.49 -1.54 -0.21
N ASP A 333 15.66 -2.06 0.15
CA ASP A 333 16.32 -1.74 1.41
C ASP A 333 16.77 -0.26 1.45
N ALA A 334 17.32 0.25 0.35
CA ALA A 334 17.67 1.67 0.23
C ALA A 334 16.47 2.60 0.42
N VAL A 335 15.35 2.33 -0.28
CA VAL A 335 14.19 3.23 -0.20
C VAL A 335 13.51 3.18 1.17
N VAL A 336 13.48 2.02 1.82
CA VAL A 336 12.92 1.89 3.18
C VAL A 336 13.85 2.54 4.20
N THR A 337 15.17 2.37 4.08
CA THR A 337 16.15 3.06 4.93
C THR A 337 16.03 4.57 4.75
N GLY A 338 15.99 5.06 3.52
CA GLY A 338 15.81 6.49 3.23
C GLY A 338 14.50 7.04 3.81
N TRP A 339 13.41 6.27 3.74
CA TRP A 339 12.14 6.63 4.39
C TRP A 339 12.30 6.80 5.91
N CYS A 340 12.95 5.84 6.57
CA CYS A 340 13.18 5.87 8.02
C CYS A 340 14.09 7.04 8.41
N LEU A 341 15.14 7.30 7.65
CA LEU A 341 16.05 8.42 7.88
C LEU A 341 15.35 9.78 7.77
N TYR A 342 14.37 9.92 6.87
CA TYR A 342 13.55 11.12 6.81
C TYR A 342 12.72 11.29 8.09
N ASP A 343 12.05 10.24 8.55
CA ASP A 343 11.24 10.28 9.79
C ASP A 343 12.11 10.55 11.03
N LEU A 344 13.39 10.15 11.00
CA LEU A 344 14.39 10.41 12.04
C LEU A 344 15.07 11.79 11.92
N GLY A 345 14.66 12.62 10.97
CA GLY A 345 15.21 13.98 10.81
C GLY A 345 16.62 14.03 10.19
N ARG A 346 16.99 13.04 9.36
CA ARG A 346 18.26 12.96 8.63
C ARG A 346 18.05 13.13 7.12
N PRO A 347 17.58 14.30 6.65
CA PRO A 347 17.03 14.48 5.31
C PRO A 347 18.05 14.33 4.17
N ALA A 348 19.29 14.80 4.34
CA ALA A 348 20.32 14.67 3.30
C ALA A 348 20.69 13.20 3.02
N GLU A 349 20.79 12.38 4.07
CA GLU A 349 21.05 10.96 3.92
C GLU A 349 19.83 10.19 3.41
N ALA A 350 18.63 10.61 3.80
CA ALA A 350 17.39 10.08 3.26
C ALA A 350 17.33 10.29 1.75
N ALA A 351 17.61 11.50 1.27
CA ALA A 351 17.60 11.83 -0.16
C ALA A 351 18.56 10.94 -0.96
N ARG A 352 19.82 10.82 -0.51
CA ARG A 352 20.83 9.97 -1.16
C ARG A 352 20.39 8.51 -1.29
N LEU A 353 19.78 7.93 -0.26
CA LEU A 353 19.33 6.52 -0.32
C LEU A 353 18.06 6.34 -1.17
N LEU A 354 17.15 7.31 -1.14
CA LEU A 354 15.97 7.29 -2.01
C LEU A 354 16.39 7.43 -3.49
N GLU A 355 17.33 8.31 -3.83
CA GLU A 355 17.92 8.43 -5.17
C GLU A 355 18.55 7.11 -5.61
N ARG A 356 19.38 6.47 -4.77
CA ARG A 356 19.98 5.16 -5.06
C ARG A 356 18.92 4.11 -5.39
N GLY A 357 17.88 4.03 -4.58
CA GLY A 357 16.80 3.06 -4.78
C GLY A 357 15.98 3.31 -6.05
N LEU A 358 15.78 4.58 -6.41
CA LEU A 358 15.05 4.97 -7.61
C LEU A 358 15.88 4.81 -8.90
N ALA A 359 17.21 4.98 -8.84
CA ALA A 359 18.09 4.89 -10.00
C ALA A 359 18.05 3.51 -10.68
N GLY A 360 17.94 2.43 -9.90
CA GLY A 360 17.80 1.07 -10.44
C GLY A 360 16.35 0.65 -10.74
N THR A 361 15.36 1.43 -10.32
CA THR A 361 13.95 1.05 -10.41
C THR A 361 13.38 1.34 -11.80
N SER A 362 12.86 0.29 -12.45
CA SER A 362 12.35 0.34 -13.83
C SER A 362 11.32 1.49 -14.03
N PRO A 363 11.34 2.17 -15.20
CA PRO A 363 10.36 3.22 -15.53
C PRO A 363 8.90 2.72 -15.48
N GLU A 364 8.67 1.44 -15.76
CA GLU A 364 7.37 0.80 -15.74
C GLU A 364 6.81 0.61 -14.32
N ALA A 365 7.66 0.68 -13.28
CA ALA A 365 7.27 0.65 -11.87
C ALA A 365 6.66 1.99 -11.40
N ARG A 366 5.76 2.55 -12.22
CA ARG A 366 5.24 3.93 -12.11
C ARG A 366 4.76 4.27 -10.69
N ARG A 367 4.01 3.38 -10.03
CA ARG A 367 3.50 3.61 -8.67
C ARG A 367 4.62 3.71 -7.63
N ALA A 368 5.57 2.79 -7.66
CA ALA A 368 6.69 2.79 -6.72
C ALA A 368 7.56 4.03 -6.93
N ARG A 369 7.85 4.37 -8.20
CA ARG A 369 8.59 5.59 -8.54
C ARG A 369 7.90 6.85 -8.05
N ALA A 370 6.59 7.00 -8.26
CA ALA A 370 5.85 8.16 -7.76
C ALA A 370 5.85 8.22 -6.23
N LEU A 371 5.64 7.10 -5.54
CA LEU A 371 5.62 7.07 -4.08
C LEU A 371 6.96 7.51 -3.48
N TYR A 372 8.05 6.87 -3.89
CA TYR A 372 9.38 7.18 -3.35
C TYR A 372 9.94 8.49 -3.93
N GLY A 373 9.51 8.92 -5.12
CA GLY A 373 9.82 10.22 -5.70
C GLY A 373 9.24 11.37 -4.86
N VAL A 374 7.97 11.30 -4.45
CA VAL A 374 7.39 12.31 -3.54
C VAL A 374 8.11 12.29 -2.19
N ARG A 375 8.49 11.10 -1.70
CA ARG A 375 9.28 10.98 -0.47
C ARG A 375 10.69 11.59 -0.61
N LEU A 376 11.31 11.46 -1.77
CA LEU A 376 12.59 12.10 -2.10
C LEU A 376 12.44 13.63 -2.17
N ALA A 377 11.37 14.13 -2.78
CA ALA A 377 11.07 15.57 -2.79
C ALA A 377 10.91 16.13 -1.37
N LEU A 378 10.23 15.40 -0.48
CA LEU A 378 10.15 15.75 0.95
C LEU A 378 11.53 15.79 1.60
N ALA A 379 12.41 14.84 1.30
CA ALA A 379 13.77 14.83 1.84
C ALA A 379 14.61 16.02 1.34
N HIS A 380 14.57 16.35 0.05
CA HIS A 380 15.23 17.55 -0.49
C HIS A 380 14.66 18.84 0.12
N GLU A 381 13.35 18.92 0.32
CA GLU A 381 12.71 20.06 0.99
C GLU A 381 13.29 20.28 2.39
N ALA A 382 13.35 19.21 3.18
CA ALA A 382 13.86 19.24 4.55
C ALA A 382 15.37 19.49 4.62
N ALA A 383 16.13 19.09 3.58
CA ALA A 383 17.55 19.41 3.44
C ALA A 383 17.81 20.85 2.95
N GLY A 384 16.78 21.58 2.51
CA GLY A 384 16.91 22.93 1.95
C GLY A 384 17.30 22.98 0.47
N GLU A 385 17.30 21.84 -0.22
CA GLU A 385 17.66 21.69 -1.64
C GLU A 385 16.43 21.93 -2.52
N LEU A 386 15.94 23.17 -2.56
CA LEU A 386 14.63 23.49 -3.13
C LEU A 386 14.54 23.24 -4.65
N ASP A 387 15.62 23.42 -5.40
CA ASP A 387 15.63 23.18 -6.85
C ASP A 387 15.47 21.68 -7.15
N ARG A 388 16.20 20.83 -6.44
CA ARG A 388 16.09 19.36 -6.53
C ARG A 388 14.73 18.87 -6.07
N MET A 389 14.21 19.44 -4.98
CA MET A 389 12.84 19.17 -4.52
C MET A 389 11.82 19.43 -5.63
N HIS A 390 11.93 20.58 -6.31
CA HIS A 390 10.98 20.96 -7.36
C HIS A 390 11.06 20.04 -8.58
N GLU A 391 12.27 19.73 -9.05
CA GLU A 391 12.52 18.80 -10.15
C GLU A 391 11.86 17.43 -9.90
N VAL A 392 12.16 16.83 -8.74
CA VAL A 392 11.63 15.50 -8.37
C VAL A 392 10.12 15.54 -8.13
N ALA A 393 9.60 16.62 -7.55
CA ALA A 393 8.17 16.78 -7.30
C ALA A 393 7.36 16.82 -8.61
N LEU A 394 7.84 17.53 -9.64
CA LEU A 394 7.18 17.62 -10.93
C LEU A 394 7.14 16.27 -11.66
N GLU A 395 8.27 15.53 -11.72
CA GLU A 395 8.30 14.17 -12.31
C GLU A 395 7.29 13.24 -11.61
N SER A 396 7.22 13.34 -10.28
CA SER A 396 6.32 12.50 -9.48
C SER A 396 4.85 12.87 -9.66
N LEU A 397 4.54 14.16 -9.88
CA LEU A 397 3.17 14.67 -9.98
C LEU A 397 2.45 14.15 -11.23
N ASP A 398 3.12 14.13 -12.38
CA ASP A 398 2.55 13.63 -13.63
C ASP A 398 2.21 12.15 -13.53
N THR A 399 3.09 11.38 -12.88
CA THR A 399 2.83 9.96 -12.62
C THR A 399 1.70 9.77 -11.61
N ALA A 400 1.62 10.61 -10.57
CA ALA A 400 0.55 10.53 -9.57
C ALA A 400 -0.84 10.83 -10.15
N ARG A 401 -0.96 11.83 -11.04
CA ARG A 401 -2.22 12.18 -11.74
C ARG A 401 -2.78 11.00 -12.53
N ALA A 402 -1.92 10.31 -13.30
CA ALA A 402 -2.34 9.19 -14.14
C ALA A 402 -2.73 7.93 -13.34
N LEU A 403 -2.12 7.71 -12.17
CA LEU A 403 -2.31 6.48 -11.40
C LEU A 403 -3.45 6.54 -10.38
N GLY A 404 -3.88 7.72 -9.92
CA GLY A 404 -4.94 7.84 -8.92
C GLY A 404 -4.68 7.07 -7.61
N SER A 405 -3.41 6.92 -7.22
CA SER A 405 -2.99 6.20 -6.00
C SER A 405 -3.18 7.08 -4.75
N ASP A 406 -3.99 6.63 -3.79
CA ASP A 406 -4.18 7.34 -2.53
C ASP A 406 -2.92 7.32 -1.64
N THR A 407 -2.13 6.24 -1.70
CA THR A 407 -0.83 6.16 -1.01
C THR A 407 0.11 7.27 -1.47
N VAL A 408 0.23 7.49 -2.79
CA VAL A 408 1.02 8.59 -3.37
C VAL A 408 0.41 9.95 -3.03
N ARG A 409 -0.92 10.09 -3.14
CA ARG A 409 -1.63 11.34 -2.81
C ARG A 409 -1.46 11.72 -1.35
N SER A 410 -1.37 10.75 -0.44
CA SER A 410 -1.07 10.99 0.97
C SER A 410 0.30 11.68 1.14
N GLN A 411 1.34 11.20 0.45
CA GLN A 411 2.65 11.86 0.47
C GLN A 411 2.61 13.25 -0.19
N LEU A 412 1.85 13.40 -1.28
CA LEU A 412 1.67 14.71 -1.92
C LEU A 412 0.98 15.73 -1.00
N ARG A 413 0.02 15.31 -0.16
CA ARG A 413 -0.59 16.19 0.86
C ARG A 413 0.45 16.67 1.87
N ASN A 414 1.39 15.80 2.29
CA ASN A 414 2.49 16.19 3.17
C ASN A 414 3.42 17.21 2.51
N LEU A 415 3.79 16.98 1.24
CA LEU A 415 4.63 17.90 0.47
C LEU A 415 3.93 19.25 0.29
N ALA A 416 2.64 19.24 -0.06
CA ALA A 416 1.82 20.45 -0.19
C ALA A 416 1.85 21.29 1.09
N TRP A 417 1.77 20.65 2.26
CA TRP A 417 1.85 21.33 3.56
C TRP A 417 3.24 21.94 3.81
N MET A 418 4.33 21.22 3.48
CA MET A 418 5.70 21.73 3.57
C MET A 418 5.92 22.96 2.69
N VAL A 419 5.58 22.87 1.40
CA VAL A 419 5.83 23.96 0.44
C VAL A 419 4.95 25.17 0.69
N GLN A 420 3.74 24.99 1.26
CA GLN A 420 2.85 26.09 1.64
C GLN A 420 3.51 27.02 2.66
N ARG A 421 4.32 26.48 3.59
CA ARG A 421 5.03 27.28 4.60
C ARG A 421 6.07 28.21 3.96
N ARG A 422 6.54 27.88 2.75
CA ARG A 422 7.51 28.65 1.96
C ARG A 422 6.85 29.61 0.96
N HIS A 423 5.79 30.30 1.38
CA HIS A 423 5.00 31.21 0.56
C HIS A 423 5.80 32.37 -0.09
N SER A 424 6.96 32.73 0.45
CA SER A 424 7.87 33.75 -0.11
C SER A 424 8.74 33.23 -1.27
N HIS A 425 8.83 31.90 -1.47
CA HIS A 425 9.58 31.28 -2.56
C HIS A 425 8.63 30.97 -3.72
N ARG A 426 8.71 31.74 -4.81
CA ARG A 426 7.79 31.63 -5.96
C ARG A 426 7.67 30.20 -6.51
N PRO A 427 8.75 29.45 -6.80
CA PRO A 427 8.63 28.06 -7.26
C PRO A 427 7.86 27.14 -6.30
N SER A 428 8.01 27.33 -4.98
CA SER A 428 7.28 26.54 -3.98
C SER A 428 5.79 26.87 -3.94
N ARG A 429 5.43 28.14 -4.14
CA ARG A 429 4.03 28.57 -4.25
C ARG A 429 3.37 28.01 -5.51
N ASP A 430 4.07 28.08 -6.64
CA ASP A 430 3.54 27.60 -7.92
C ASP A 430 3.37 26.06 -7.85
N LEU A 431 4.35 25.34 -7.28
CA LEU A 431 4.23 23.90 -6.99
C LEU A 431 3.07 23.55 -6.05
N HIS A 432 2.81 24.36 -5.02
CA HIS A 432 1.67 24.14 -4.12
C HIS A 432 0.33 24.16 -4.89
N VAL A 433 0.18 25.06 -5.86
CA VAL A 433 -1.01 25.15 -6.72
C VAL A 433 -1.13 23.89 -7.57
N GLU A 434 -0.05 23.44 -8.19
CA GLU A 434 -0.05 22.25 -9.05
C GLU A 434 -0.38 20.97 -8.27
N ILE A 435 0.19 20.79 -7.08
CA ILE A 435 -0.11 19.67 -6.20
C ILE A 435 -1.59 19.72 -5.79
N THR A 436 -2.10 20.90 -5.44
CA THR A 436 -3.51 21.06 -5.04
C THR A 436 -4.46 20.70 -6.18
N ALA A 437 -4.15 21.12 -7.41
CA ALA A 437 -4.93 20.76 -8.60
C ALA A 437 -4.93 19.24 -8.83
N ALA A 438 -3.77 18.59 -8.80
CA ALA A 438 -3.67 17.13 -8.93
C ALA A 438 -4.43 16.37 -7.82
N LEU A 439 -4.49 16.94 -6.62
CA LEU A 439 -5.27 16.41 -5.52
C LEU A 439 -6.79 16.65 -5.70
N GLN A 440 -7.25 17.58 -6.53
CA GLN A 440 -8.67 17.79 -6.81
C GLN A 440 -9.17 16.88 -7.94
N ASP A 441 -8.34 16.65 -8.97
CA ASP A 441 -8.70 15.83 -10.14
C ASP A 441 -9.02 14.36 -9.79
N GLY A 442 -8.60 13.86 -8.62
CA GLY A 442 -8.95 12.51 -8.14
C GLY A 442 -10.25 12.40 -7.34
N VAL A 443 -10.94 13.53 -7.09
CA VAL A 443 -12.20 13.63 -6.34
C VAL A 443 -13.40 13.81 -7.28
N VAL A 444 -13.15 14.28 -8.51
CA VAL A 444 -14.16 14.45 -9.55
C VAL A 444 -14.13 13.22 -10.45
N ASP A 445 -14.87 12.20 -10.04
CA ASP A 445 -15.61 11.23 -10.89
C ASP A 445 -16.21 10.12 -10.02
#